data_AF-A0AA39K583-F1
#
_entry.id   AF-A0AA39K583-F1
#
_cell.length_a   1.000
_cell.length_b   1.000
_cell.length_c   1.000
_cell.angle_alpha   90.00
_cell.angle_beta   90.00
_cell.angle_gamma   90.00
#
_symmetry.space_group_name_H-M   'P 1'
#
loop_
_entity.id
_entity.type
_entity.pdbx_description
1 polymer ?
#
loop_
_entity_poly.entity_id
_entity_poly.type
_entity_poly.pdbx_seq_one_letter_code
_entity_poly.pdbx_strand_id
1 'polypeptide(L)'
;MIKYLIASLRPIQSRMLPNQARFVSGDSGDTSRWPCPIYASERITIHKSTFLAHATEIRDAEMLPVFIDHLTSLPQLKRATHCMYAYHGGESGAGDHLARLLELSRCENVVVVVSRWYGGVQLGSERWRRISEVAKDALNKGGFMRKREENTNKSATTKKGKKQKKKK
;
A
#
# COMPACT_ATOMS: atom_id res chain seq x y z
N MET A 1 -11.56 -7.42 20.92
CA MET A 1 -11.18 -6.02 20.67
C MET A 1 -9.71 -6.01 20.26
N ILE A 2 -9.38 -5.85 18.97
CA ILE A 2 -7.97 -5.91 18.53
C ILE A 2 -7.63 -4.60 17.83
N LYS A 3 -7.10 -3.66 18.63
CA LYS A 3 -6.37 -2.48 18.18
C LYS A 3 -5.03 -2.98 17.63
N TYR A 4 -4.84 -2.95 16.31
CA TYR A 4 -3.48 -3.01 15.76
C TYR A 4 -3.05 -1.59 15.44
N LEU A 5 -2.16 -1.11 16.32
CA LEU A 5 -1.04 -0.20 16.08
C LEU A 5 -1.35 1.10 15.33
N ILE A 6 -1.83 2.06 16.11
CA ILE A 6 -1.49 3.48 15.92
C ILE A 6 -0.13 3.61 16.60
N ALA A 7 0.95 3.76 15.83
CA ALA A 7 2.23 4.12 16.42
C ALA A 7 2.06 5.52 17.03
N SER A 8 2.36 5.60 18.32
CA SER A 8 2.40 6.82 19.13
C SER A 8 3.35 7.84 18.50
N LEU A 9 2.82 8.82 17.78
CA LEU A 9 3.50 10.10 17.58
C LEU A 9 3.07 11.03 18.70
N ARG A 10 4.01 11.31 19.61
CA ARG A 10 3.85 12.35 20.63
C ARG A 10 3.67 13.70 19.93
N PRO A 11 2.87 14.63 20.50
CA PRO A 11 2.76 15.97 19.94
C PRO A 11 4.06 16.72 20.24
N ILE A 12 4.93 16.85 19.23
CA ILE A 12 6.02 17.83 19.29
C ILE A 12 5.37 19.17 18.96
N GLN A 13 5.02 19.90 20.01
CA GLN A 13 4.60 21.29 19.88
C GLN A 13 5.73 22.13 19.27
N SER A 14 5.36 22.88 18.24
CA SER A 14 5.76 24.26 17.98
C SER A 14 7.22 24.62 18.20
N ARG A 15 7.97 24.69 17.09
CA ARG A 15 9.00 25.71 16.92
C ARG A 15 9.05 26.17 15.47
N MET A 16 8.37 27.27 15.17
CA MET A 16 8.67 28.16 14.05
C MET A 16 10.17 28.55 14.12
N LEU A 17 10.94 28.79 13.05
CA LEU A 17 10.78 29.67 11.87
C LEU A 17 11.78 29.22 10.75
N PRO A 18 12.16 30.04 9.74
CA PRO A 18 11.59 30.02 8.38
C PRO A 18 12.68 29.84 7.28
N ASN A 19 12.26 30.02 6.03
CA ASN A 19 13.03 30.62 4.92
C ASN A 19 13.59 29.69 3.84
N GLN A 20 12.93 29.78 2.67
CA GLN A 20 13.48 29.69 1.31
C GLN A 20 14.09 28.37 0.81
N ALA A 21 13.28 27.65 0.03
CA ALA A 21 13.70 27.23 -1.31
C ALA A 21 12.52 27.34 -2.28
N ARG A 22 12.74 28.09 -3.34
CA ARG A 22 11.77 28.58 -4.32
C ARG A 22 11.27 27.39 -5.17
N PHE A 23 9.95 27.22 -5.24
CA PHE A 23 9.31 26.52 -6.36
C PHE A 23 8.40 27.50 -7.09
N VAL A 24 8.51 27.47 -8.41
CA VAL A 24 8.08 28.48 -9.39
C VAL A 24 6.58 28.73 -9.34
N SER A 25 6.23 30.02 -9.32
CA SER A 25 4.87 30.55 -9.40
C SER A 25 4.21 30.24 -10.75
N GLY A 26 2.96 29.77 -10.72
CA GLY A 26 2.11 29.78 -11.91
C GLY A 26 0.93 28.81 -11.88
N ASP A 27 0.02 28.90 -10.91
CA ASP A 27 -1.44 28.92 -11.09
C ASP A 27 -2.15 28.92 -9.71
N SER A 28 -3.33 29.51 -9.66
CA SER A 28 -4.02 29.93 -8.45
C SER A 28 -4.81 28.81 -7.78
N GLY A 29 -4.53 28.58 -6.49
CA GLY A 29 -5.49 28.00 -5.52
C GLY A 29 -5.52 26.48 -5.42
N ASP A 30 -5.04 25.99 -4.27
CA ASP A 30 -5.49 24.79 -3.52
C ASP A 30 -4.26 24.07 -2.92
N THR A 31 -3.85 24.48 -1.71
CA THR A 31 -2.90 23.72 -0.87
C THR A 31 -3.49 22.37 -0.38
N SER A 32 -4.72 22.03 -0.80
CA SER A 32 -5.41 20.78 -0.53
C SER A 32 -5.10 19.67 -1.54
N ARG A 33 -4.34 19.95 -2.62
CA ARG A 33 -4.07 18.99 -3.69
C ARG A 33 -2.69 18.38 -3.56
N TRP A 34 -2.64 17.08 -3.27
CA TRP A 34 -1.41 16.30 -3.30
C TRP A 34 -0.74 16.42 -4.69
N PRO A 35 0.59 16.65 -4.77
CA PRO A 35 1.25 17.05 -6.02
C PRO A 35 1.49 15.90 -7.00
N CYS A 36 1.44 14.64 -6.54
CA CYS A 36 1.69 13.46 -7.36
C CYS A 36 0.38 12.74 -7.73
N PRO A 37 0.32 11.98 -8.83
CA PRO A 37 -0.87 11.20 -9.16
C PRO A 37 -1.12 10.10 -8.11
N ILE A 38 -2.36 10.05 -7.60
CA ILE A 38 -2.81 9.01 -6.67
C ILE A 38 -3.57 7.94 -7.46
N TYR A 39 -3.07 6.71 -7.42
CA TYR A 39 -3.68 5.55 -8.07
C TYR A 39 -4.49 4.75 -7.05
N ALA A 40 -5.79 4.66 -7.28
CA ALA A 40 -6.71 3.92 -6.40
C ALA A 40 -7.04 2.53 -6.96
N SER A 41 -7.05 1.52 -6.08
CA SER A 41 -7.57 0.19 -6.43
C SER A 41 -9.08 0.22 -6.63
N GLU A 42 -9.63 -0.85 -7.20
CA GLU A 42 -11.05 -1.10 -7.06
C GLU A 42 -11.45 -1.32 -5.59
N ARG A 43 -12.70 -0.97 -5.27
CA ARG A 43 -13.27 -1.19 -3.94
C ARG A 43 -13.80 -2.62 -3.84
N ILE A 44 -13.17 -3.43 -3.00
CA ILE A 44 -13.55 -4.84 -2.81
C ILE A 44 -14.32 -4.98 -1.50
N THR A 45 -15.50 -5.60 -1.55
CA THR A 45 -16.33 -5.86 -0.34
C THR A 45 -16.55 -7.35 -0.13
N ILE A 46 -16.22 -7.84 1.06
CA ILE A 46 -16.31 -9.25 1.44
C ILE A 46 -16.77 -9.37 2.88
N HIS A 47 -17.75 -10.22 3.13
CA HIS A 47 -18.37 -10.38 4.46
C HIS A 47 -18.65 -9.03 5.14
N LYS A 48 -19.25 -8.09 4.37
CA LYS A 48 -19.57 -6.71 4.78
C LYS A 48 -18.37 -5.81 5.09
N SER A 49 -17.14 -6.33 5.07
CA SER A 49 -15.94 -5.50 5.17
C SER A 49 -15.53 -5.02 3.78
N THR A 50 -15.22 -3.74 3.67
CA THR A 50 -14.78 -3.15 2.40
C THR A 50 -13.33 -2.71 2.48
N PHE A 51 -12.61 -2.82 1.37
CA PHE A 51 -11.19 -2.51 1.23
C PHE A 51 -10.96 -1.61 0.02
N LEU A 52 -10.05 -0.65 0.17
CA LEU A 52 -9.61 0.27 -0.88
C LEU A 52 -8.14 0.61 -0.65
N ALA A 53 -7.32 0.56 -1.67
CA ALA A 53 -5.93 0.99 -1.61
C ALA A 53 -5.71 2.26 -2.44
N HIS A 54 -4.77 3.09 -2.00
CA HIS A 54 -4.23 4.22 -2.75
C HIS A 54 -2.72 4.07 -2.79
N ALA A 55 -2.12 4.33 -3.96
CA ALA A 55 -0.69 4.33 -4.15
C ALA A 55 -0.26 5.64 -4.82
N THR A 56 0.88 6.19 -4.39
CA THR A 56 1.52 7.34 -5.03
C THR A 56 3.02 7.16 -4.96
N GLU A 57 3.71 7.79 -5.89
CA GLU A 57 5.16 7.95 -5.82
C GLU A 57 5.51 8.94 -4.69
N ILE A 58 6.54 8.61 -3.91
CA ILE A 58 7.16 9.44 -2.90
C ILE A 58 8.67 9.25 -3.01
N ARG A 59 9.39 10.32 -3.32
CA ARG A 59 10.86 10.31 -3.42
C ARG A 59 11.52 10.61 -2.07
N ASP A 60 10.84 11.40 -1.24
CA ASP A 60 11.32 11.86 0.06
C ASP A 60 10.42 11.34 1.18
N ALA A 61 11.01 10.64 2.15
CA ALA A 61 10.27 10.07 3.27
C ALA A 61 9.50 11.12 4.10
N GLU A 62 9.95 12.38 4.09
CA GLU A 62 9.30 13.49 4.78
C GLU A 62 7.89 13.82 4.23
N MET A 63 7.59 13.45 2.98
CA MET A 63 6.25 13.64 2.41
C MET A 63 5.24 12.58 2.85
N LEU A 64 5.69 11.46 3.43
CA LEU A 64 4.84 10.37 3.90
C LEU A 64 3.76 10.82 4.91
N PRO A 65 4.08 11.52 6.01
CA PRO A 65 3.07 11.98 6.95
C PRO A 65 2.08 12.96 6.31
N VAL A 66 2.54 13.83 5.41
CA VAL A 66 1.69 14.78 4.66
C VAL A 66 0.70 14.02 3.78
N PHE A 67 1.14 12.94 3.12
CA PHE A 67 0.27 12.09 2.31
C PHE A 67 -0.82 11.40 3.13
N ILE A 68 -0.44 10.86 4.28
CA ILE A 68 -1.36 10.15 5.17
C ILE A 68 -2.41 11.12 5.70
N ASP A 69 -2.00 12.32 6.12
CA ASP A 69 -2.92 13.37 6.55
C ASP A 69 -3.87 13.78 5.42
N HIS A 70 -3.32 14.03 4.22
CA HIS A 70 -4.12 14.33 3.04
C HIS A 70 -5.17 13.23 2.76
N LEU A 71 -4.80 11.95 2.71
CA LEU A 71 -5.74 10.86 2.48
C LEU A 71 -6.78 10.73 3.59
N THR A 72 -6.39 10.88 4.85
CA THR A 72 -7.35 10.79 5.98
C THR A 72 -8.29 11.99 6.05
N SER A 73 -7.88 13.14 5.53
CA SER A 73 -8.73 14.33 5.40
C SER A 73 -9.85 14.16 4.36
N LEU A 74 -9.69 13.26 3.38
CA LEU A 74 -10.66 13.06 2.31
C LEU A 74 -11.99 12.51 2.85
N PRO A 75 -13.15 13.06 2.43
CA PRO A 75 -14.46 12.68 2.97
C PRO A 75 -14.80 11.20 2.75
N GLN A 76 -14.29 10.61 1.66
CA GLN A 76 -14.45 9.20 1.32
C GLN A 76 -13.73 8.25 2.30
N LEU A 77 -12.69 8.73 2.98
CA LEU A 77 -11.79 7.98 3.85
C LEU A 77 -12.03 8.26 5.34
N LYS A 78 -12.66 9.38 5.71
CA LYS A 78 -13.00 9.76 7.10
C LYS A 78 -13.71 8.67 7.91
N ARG A 79 -14.47 7.80 7.25
CA ARG A 79 -15.24 6.71 7.90
C ARG A 79 -14.54 5.36 7.89
N ALA A 80 -13.30 5.28 7.39
CA ALA A 80 -12.53 4.04 7.40
C ALA A 80 -12.25 3.63 8.85
N THR A 81 -12.48 2.35 9.15
CA THR A 81 -12.26 1.80 10.50
C THR A 81 -10.77 1.58 10.77
N HIS A 82 -10.01 1.25 9.73
CA HIS A 82 -8.57 1.05 9.80
C HIS A 82 -7.89 1.60 8.56
N CYS A 83 -6.80 2.32 8.77
CA CYS A 83 -5.87 2.76 7.73
C CYS A 83 -4.50 2.14 8.02
N MET A 84 -3.92 1.48 7.02
CA MET A 84 -2.60 0.82 7.10
C MET A 84 -1.76 1.32 5.94
N TYR A 85 -0.46 1.49 6.13
CA TYR A 85 0.41 2.00 5.06
C TYR A 85 1.79 1.37 5.08
N ALA A 86 2.44 1.33 3.93
CA ALA A 86 3.85 0.96 3.81
C ALA A 86 4.54 1.84 2.78
N TYR A 87 5.81 2.14 3.02
CA TYR A 87 6.68 2.90 2.13
C TYR A 87 8.04 2.19 2.03
N HIS A 88 8.58 2.12 0.81
CA HIS A 88 9.89 1.54 0.54
C HIS A 88 10.97 2.61 0.67
N GLY A 89 11.51 2.82 1.89
CA GLY A 89 12.59 3.81 2.10
C GLY A 89 12.91 4.22 3.54
N GLY A 90 12.47 3.47 4.55
CA GLY A 90 12.87 3.72 5.94
C GLY A 90 11.78 4.39 6.78
N GLU A 91 10.82 3.60 7.23
CA GLU A 91 10.25 3.54 8.59
C GLU A 91 9.05 2.60 8.51
N SER A 92 9.24 1.36 9.00
CA SER A 92 8.20 0.31 9.05
C SER A 92 7.16 0.63 10.12
N GLY A 93 6.32 1.65 9.89
CA GLY A 93 5.32 2.10 10.86
C GLY A 93 4.01 1.31 10.88
N ALA A 94 3.61 0.64 9.78
CA ALA A 94 2.28 0.04 9.71
C ALA A 94 2.20 -1.21 8.81
N GLY A 95 2.89 -2.27 9.26
CA GLY A 95 2.58 -3.65 8.91
C GLY A 95 3.66 -4.32 8.09
N ASP A 96 4.42 -5.21 8.74
CA ASP A 96 5.36 -6.16 8.11
C ASP A 96 4.80 -6.78 6.82
N HIS A 97 3.49 -7.04 6.79
CA HIS A 97 2.83 -7.65 5.64
C HIS A 97 2.83 -6.77 4.38
N LEU A 98 2.53 -5.47 4.50
CA LEU A 98 2.53 -4.54 3.37
C LEU A 98 3.96 -4.15 2.97
N ALA A 99 4.85 -3.96 3.95
CA ALA A 99 6.26 -3.72 3.68
C ALA A 99 6.89 -4.89 2.89
N ARG A 100 6.64 -6.13 3.33
CA ARG A 100 7.08 -7.34 2.62
C ARG A 100 6.49 -7.44 1.22
N LEU A 101 5.25 -6.97 1.02
CA LEU A 101 4.62 -6.95 -0.29
C LEU A 101 5.35 -6.00 -1.25
N LEU A 102 5.71 -4.79 -0.79
CA LEU A 102 6.47 -3.83 -1.60
C LEU A 102 7.86 -4.36 -1.94
N GLU A 103 8.56 -4.95 -0.96
CA GLU A 103 9.86 -5.60 -1.14
C GLU A 103 9.82 -6.70 -2.22
N LEU A 104 8.87 -7.64 -2.09
CA LEU A 104 8.71 -8.73 -3.06
C LEU A 104 8.31 -8.23 -4.46
N SER A 105 7.61 -7.11 -4.52
CA SER A 105 7.19 -6.47 -5.78
C SER A 105 8.27 -5.56 -6.37
N ARG A 106 9.39 -5.34 -5.66
CA ARG A 106 10.47 -4.42 -6.02
C ARG A 106 9.97 -3.03 -6.40
N CYS A 107 8.97 -2.54 -5.66
CA CYS A 107 8.43 -1.19 -5.83
C CYS A 107 9.23 -0.24 -4.94
N GLU A 108 10.03 0.62 -5.57
CA GLU A 108 10.86 1.62 -4.89
C GLU A 108 10.21 3.00 -4.97
N ASN A 109 10.45 3.88 -4.00
CA ASN A 109 9.95 5.25 -3.99
C ASN A 109 8.41 5.35 -4.09
N VAL A 110 7.70 4.37 -3.52
CA VAL A 110 6.24 4.28 -3.57
C VAL A 110 5.70 4.03 -2.18
N VAL A 111 4.61 4.73 -1.86
CA VAL A 111 3.78 4.46 -0.69
C VAL A 111 2.48 3.81 -1.14
N VAL A 112 2.01 2.83 -0.37
CA VAL A 112 0.68 2.27 -0.50
C VAL A 112 -0.08 2.42 0.83
N VAL A 113 -1.32 2.91 0.76
CA VAL A 113 -2.22 3.09 1.89
C VAL A 113 -3.48 2.29 1.65
N VAL A 114 -3.75 1.33 2.53
CA VAL A 114 -4.95 0.48 2.48
C VAL A 114 -5.92 0.91 3.57
N SER A 115 -7.12 1.26 3.15
CA SER A 115 -8.24 1.63 4.01
C SER A 115 -9.27 0.51 4.06
N ARG A 116 -9.73 0.20 5.27
CA ARG A 116 -10.72 -0.85 5.53
C ARG A 116 -11.90 -0.29 6.31
N TRP A 117 -13.11 -0.60 5.83
CA TRP A 117 -14.36 -0.39 6.56
C TRP A 117 -14.82 -1.73 7.15
N TYR A 118 -14.96 -1.82 8.46
CA TYR A 118 -15.38 -3.05 9.13
C TYR A 118 -16.91 -3.19 9.10
N GLY A 119 -17.39 -4.31 8.56
CA GLY A 119 -18.83 -4.59 8.48
C GLY A 119 -19.41 -5.44 9.60
N GLY A 120 -18.70 -5.61 10.72
CA GLY A 120 -19.19 -6.43 11.85
C GLY A 120 -18.80 -7.91 11.82
N VAL A 121 -18.07 -8.39 10.80
CA VAL A 121 -17.66 -9.81 10.67
C VAL A 121 -16.14 -9.96 10.69
N GLN A 122 -15.62 -10.77 11.61
CA GLN A 122 -14.20 -11.08 11.70
C GLN A 122 -13.77 -11.97 10.52
N LEU A 123 -12.83 -11.48 9.71
CA LEU A 123 -12.32 -12.16 8.52
C LEU A 123 -11.14 -13.11 8.80
N GLY A 124 -10.55 -13.07 10.00
CA GLY A 124 -9.34 -13.85 10.31
C GLY A 124 -8.17 -13.55 9.36
N SER A 125 -7.59 -14.60 8.79
CA SER A 125 -6.48 -14.54 7.83
C SER A 125 -6.90 -14.01 6.45
N GLU A 126 -8.18 -14.14 6.09
CA GLU A 126 -8.74 -13.68 4.80
C GLU A 126 -8.51 -12.18 4.60
N ARG A 127 -8.63 -11.40 5.68
CA ARG A 127 -8.35 -9.97 5.68
C ARG A 127 -7.01 -9.63 5.02
N TRP A 128 -5.96 -10.37 5.36
CA TRP A 128 -4.62 -10.10 4.87
C TRP A 128 -4.47 -10.41 3.38
N ARG A 129 -5.14 -11.47 2.92
CA ARG A 129 -5.22 -11.80 1.49
C ARG A 129 -5.81 -10.63 0.69
N ARG A 130 -6.88 -10.02 1.21
CA ARG A 130 -7.55 -8.89 0.54
C ARG A 130 -6.78 -7.60 0.60
N ILE A 131 -6.14 -7.31 1.72
CA ILE A 131 -5.21 -6.18 1.85
C ILE A 131 -4.12 -6.27 0.77
N SER A 132 -3.53 -7.45 0.58
CA SER A 132 -2.54 -7.66 -0.48
C SER A 132 -3.12 -7.54 -1.89
N GLU A 133 -4.34 -8.02 -2.11
CA GLU A 133 -5.03 -7.94 -3.40
C GLU A 133 -5.26 -6.48 -3.81
N VAL A 134 -5.89 -5.67 -2.95
CA VAL A 134 -6.14 -4.25 -3.24
C VAL A 134 -4.85 -3.45 -3.35
N ALA A 135 -3.83 -3.76 -2.54
CA ALA A 135 -2.53 -3.09 -2.62
C ALA A 135 -1.86 -3.34 -3.98
N LYS A 136 -1.82 -4.59 -4.44
CA LYS A 136 -1.27 -4.93 -5.76
C LYS A 136 -2.04 -4.29 -6.90
N ASP A 137 -3.37 -4.22 -6.79
CA ASP A 137 -4.19 -3.56 -7.79
C ASP A 137 -3.85 -2.07 -7.93
N ALA A 138 -3.75 -1.34 -6.80
CA ALA A 138 -3.33 0.06 -6.81
C ALA A 138 -1.90 0.23 -7.39
N LEU A 139 -0.97 -0.65 -7.02
CA LEU A 139 0.41 -0.61 -7.53
C LEU A 139 0.49 -0.90 -9.04
N ASN A 140 -0.31 -1.84 -9.53
CA ASN A 140 -0.40 -2.16 -10.96
C ASN A 140 -0.99 -1.00 -11.75
N LYS A 141 -2.05 -0.36 -11.25
CA LYS A 141 -2.65 0.82 -11.90
C LYS A 141 -1.68 1.99 -11.98
N GLY A 142 -0.82 2.15 -10.97
CA GLY A 142 0.26 3.15 -10.97
C GLY A 142 1.50 2.75 -11.77
N GLY A 143 1.55 1.55 -12.36
CA GLY A 143 2.72 1.08 -13.11
C GLY A 143 3.98 0.85 -12.26
N PHE A 144 3.84 0.80 -10.93
CA PHE A 144 4.97 0.69 -10.00
C PHE A 144 5.54 -0.73 -9.90
N MET A 145 4.77 -1.74 -10.32
CA MET A 145 5.22 -3.13 -10.31
C MET A 145 6.10 -3.38 -11.54
N ARG A 146 7.39 -3.64 -11.31
CA ARG A 146 8.27 -4.07 -12.39
C ARG A 146 7.80 -5.45 -12.87
N LYS A 147 7.27 -5.53 -14.10
CA LYS A 147 6.98 -6.82 -14.72
C LYS A 147 8.28 -7.60 -14.73
N ARG A 148 8.33 -8.73 -14.01
CA ARG A 148 9.37 -9.72 -14.24
C ARG A 148 9.21 -10.10 -15.72
N GLU A 149 10.20 -9.77 -16.54
CA GLU A 149 10.26 -10.26 -17.91
C GLU A 149 10.17 -11.79 -17.83
N GLU A 150 9.04 -12.33 -18.23
CA GLU A 150 8.86 -13.76 -18.39
C GLU A 150 9.62 -14.14 -19.66
N ASN A 151 10.91 -14.45 -19.52
CA ASN A 151 11.67 -15.13 -20.56
C ASN A 151 10.99 -16.49 -20.81
N THR A 152 10.08 -16.54 -21.78
CA THR A 152 9.45 -17.75 -22.28
C THR A 152 10.46 -18.60 -23.06
N ASN A 153 11.50 -19.08 -22.39
CA ASN A 153 12.26 -20.23 -22.88
C ASN A 153 11.49 -21.49 -22.48
N LYS A 154 10.69 -22.00 -23.42
CA LYS A 154 10.15 -23.37 -23.41
C LYS A 154 11.33 -24.35 -23.34
N SER A 155 11.69 -24.78 -22.14
CA SER A 155 12.72 -25.81 -21.93
C SER A 155 12.39 -26.57 -20.64
N ALA A 156 11.57 -27.61 -20.76
CA ALA A 156 11.48 -28.66 -19.76
C ALA A 156 10.92 -29.95 -20.38
N THR A 157 11.74 -30.60 -21.21
CA THR A 157 11.76 -32.05 -21.29
C THR A 157 12.22 -32.58 -19.94
N THR A 158 11.42 -33.40 -19.26
CA THR A 158 11.96 -34.42 -18.33
C THR A 158 11.07 -35.65 -18.31
N LYS A 159 11.47 -36.65 -19.10
CA LYS A 159 11.16 -38.06 -18.88
C LYS A 159 11.92 -38.57 -17.64
N LYS A 160 11.37 -39.65 -17.06
CA LYS A 160 11.97 -40.67 -16.17
C LYS A 160 12.03 -40.27 -14.69
N GLY A 161 11.46 -40.99 -13.71
CA GLY A 161 10.84 -42.32 -13.65
C GLY A 161 11.31 -43.06 -12.38
N LYS A 162 10.40 -43.74 -11.66
CA LYS A 162 10.61 -44.88 -10.71
C LYS A 162 9.32 -45.01 -9.87
N LYS A 163 8.85 -46.16 -9.36
CA LYS A 163 9.09 -47.62 -9.48
C LYS A 163 8.17 -48.25 -8.41
N GLN A 164 7.86 -49.55 -8.55
CA GLN A 164 7.33 -50.51 -7.56
C GLN A 164 5.80 -50.74 -7.55
N LYS A 165 5.25 -51.94 -7.30
CA LYS A 165 5.73 -53.35 -7.27
C LYS A 165 4.51 -54.22 -6.90
N LYS A 166 4.37 -55.38 -7.57
CA LYS A 166 3.85 -56.68 -7.08
C LYS A 166 2.33 -56.96 -6.90
N LYS A 167 2.06 -58.23 -7.28
CA LYS A 167 1.01 -59.19 -6.87
C LYS A 167 -0.36 -58.92 -7.50
N LYS A 168 -1.00 -59.89 -8.13
CA LYS A 168 -1.21 -61.28 -7.71
C LYS A 168 -1.30 -62.20 -8.92
#